data_AF-A0A2Z6NMY1-F1
#
_entry.id   AF-A0A2Z6NMY1-F1
#
_cell.length_a   1.000
_cell.length_b   1.000
_cell.length_c   1.000
_cell.angle_alpha   90.00
_cell.angle_beta   90.00
_cell.angle_gamma   90.00
#
_symmetry.space_group_name_H-M   'P 1'
#
loop_
_entity.id
_entity.type
_entity.pdbx_description
1 polymer ?
#
loop_
_entity_poly.entity_id
_entity_poly.type
_entity_poly.pdbx_seq_one_letter_code
_entity_poly.pdbx_strand_id
1 'polypeptide(L)'
;MRTLVQFGATKQILIDGKPHLGTDRLVPLLRNFRQHLQDLGVTIKFGTRVDDLHIEDGRVLGVIVSESADEYRLRSQKLEYDAVILAVGHSARDIYQMLHTHNVELVPKDFAVLGKMSLINGPNPLK
;
A
#
# COMPACT_ATOMS: atom_id res chain seq x y z
N MET A 1 1.45 11.03 14.82
CA MET A 1 0.56 10.54 15.91
C MET A 1 -0.63 11.46 16.19
N ARG A 2 -0.49 12.80 16.31
CA ARG A 2 -1.63 13.71 16.57
C ARG A 2 -2.73 13.62 15.51
N THR A 3 -2.37 13.49 14.24
CA THR A 3 -3.32 13.26 13.15
C THR A 3 -4.14 11.98 13.35
N LEU A 4 -3.52 10.88 13.77
CA LEU A 4 -4.26 9.64 14.06
C LEU A 4 -5.30 9.85 15.17
N VAL A 5 -4.98 10.64 16.20
CA VAL A 5 -5.93 10.98 17.27
C VAL A 5 -7.08 11.83 16.74
N GLN A 6 -6.81 12.80 15.86
CA GLN A 6 -7.86 13.61 15.22
C GLN A 6 -8.90 12.75 14.47
N PHE A 7 -8.46 11.62 13.90
CA PHE A 7 -9.33 10.71 13.13
C PHE A 7 -9.81 9.48 13.92
N GLY A 8 -9.63 9.44 15.24
CA GLY A 8 -10.26 8.43 16.10
C GLY A 8 -9.31 7.49 16.84
N ALA A 9 -8.00 7.71 16.79
CA ALA A 9 -7.07 7.00 17.66
C ALA A 9 -7.18 7.48 19.11
N THR A 10 -6.85 6.61 20.07
CA THR A 10 -6.85 6.97 21.49
C THR A 10 -5.75 7.99 21.78
N LYS A 11 -6.00 8.96 22.67
CA LYS A 11 -4.97 9.94 23.08
C LYS A 11 -3.74 9.28 23.72
N GLN A 12 -3.88 8.06 24.23
CA GLN A 12 -2.81 7.29 24.86
C GLN A 12 -1.60 7.09 23.94
N ILE A 13 -1.81 7.01 22.62
CA ILE A 13 -0.71 6.84 21.64
C ILE A 13 0.27 8.03 21.60
N LEU A 14 -0.08 9.16 22.21
CA LEU A 14 0.77 10.35 22.27
C LEU A 14 1.76 10.31 23.44
N ILE A 15 1.54 9.44 24.41
CA ILE A 15 2.29 9.41 25.68
C ILE A 15 3.01 8.06 25.86
N ASP A 16 2.45 6.97 25.32
CA ASP A 16 3.05 5.63 25.43
C ASP A 16 4.38 5.53 24.66
N GLY A 17 5.37 4.87 25.27
CA GLY A 17 6.67 4.59 24.64
C GLY A 17 6.62 3.51 23.56
N LYS A 18 5.57 2.68 23.54
CA LYS A 18 5.32 1.67 22.49
C LYS A 18 3.84 1.67 22.07
N PRO A 19 3.38 2.75 21.43
CA PRO A 19 1.97 2.94 21.14
C PRO A 19 1.48 1.90 20.13
N HIS A 20 0.35 1.28 20.43
CA HIS A 20 -0.34 0.33 19.55
C HIS A 20 -1.80 0.76 19.37
N LEU A 21 -2.30 0.68 18.13
CA LEU A 21 -3.67 1.09 17.82
C LEU A 21 -4.69 -0.05 18.03
N GLY A 22 -4.26 -1.28 17.75
CA GLY A 22 -5.13 -2.45 17.60
C GLY A 22 -5.89 -2.44 16.26
N THR A 23 -6.12 -3.61 15.66
CA THR A 23 -6.79 -3.74 14.36
C THR A 23 -8.22 -3.16 14.38
N ASP A 24 -8.93 -3.34 15.49
CA ASP A 24 -10.34 -2.92 15.64
C ASP A 24 -10.52 -1.40 15.51
N ARG A 25 -9.50 -0.62 15.90
CA ARG A 25 -9.51 0.85 15.81
C ARG A 25 -8.95 1.37 14.49
N LEU A 26 -8.19 0.57 13.77
CA LEU A 26 -7.59 0.97 12.51
C LEU A 26 -8.66 1.17 11.42
N VAL A 27 -9.61 0.23 11.32
CA VAL A 27 -10.63 0.28 10.26
C VAL A 27 -11.51 1.54 10.36
N PRO A 28 -12.09 1.90 11.52
CA PRO A 28 -12.86 3.15 11.65
C PRO A 28 -12.02 4.39 11.40
N LEU A 29 -10.78 4.42 11.91
CA LEU A 29 -9.86 5.54 11.70
C LEU A 29 -9.58 5.78 10.21
N LEU A 30 -9.28 4.72 9.45
CA LEU A 30 -9.02 4.83 8.01
C LEU A 30 -10.26 5.29 7.24
N ARG A 31 -11.46 4.90 7.66
CA ARG A 31 -12.72 5.40 7.06
C ARG A 31 -12.87 6.91 7.26
N ASN A 32 -12.54 7.43 8.44
CA ASN A 32 -12.58 8.85 8.74
C ASN A 32 -11.56 9.65 7.92
N PHE A 33 -10.33 9.14 7.81
CA PHE A 33 -9.31 9.73 6.93
C PHE A 33 -9.78 9.79 5.48
N ARG A 34 -10.34 8.69 4.98
CA ARG A 34 -10.86 8.62 3.61
C ARG A 34 -11.93 9.68 3.38
N GLN A 35 -12.92 9.79 4.27
CA GLN A 35 -13.99 10.77 4.15
C GLN A 35 -13.43 12.20 4.13
N HIS A 36 -12.50 12.51 5.04
CA HIS A 36 -11.89 13.83 5.09
C HIS A 36 -11.13 14.19 3.81
N LEU A 37 -10.38 13.26 3.23
CA LEU A 37 -9.71 13.48 1.95
C LEU A 37 -10.72 13.73 0.82
N GLN A 38 -11.82 12.97 0.79
CA GLN A 38 -12.88 13.15 -0.20
C GLN A 38 -13.57 14.51 -0.05
N ASP A 39 -13.81 14.98 1.18
CA ASP A 39 -14.37 16.31 1.46
C ASP A 39 -13.44 17.44 0.99
N LEU A 40 -12.13 17.19 0.95
CA LEU A 40 -11.12 18.09 0.38
C LEU A 40 -11.00 18.00 -1.15
N GLY A 41 -11.83 17.18 -1.82
CA GLY A 41 -11.82 16.99 -3.27
C GLY A 41 -10.85 15.92 -3.77
N VAL A 42 -10.23 15.14 -2.89
CA VAL A 42 -9.36 14.03 -3.30
C VAL A 42 -10.20 12.89 -3.86
N THR A 43 -9.86 12.45 -5.08
CA THR A 43 -10.48 11.27 -5.70
C THR A 43 -9.74 10.00 -5.29
N ILE A 44 -10.47 9.02 -4.76
CA ILE A 44 -9.92 7.72 -4.34
C ILE A 44 -10.58 6.62 -5.17
N LYS A 45 -9.78 5.87 -5.94
CA LYS A 45 -10.23 4.78 -6.81
C LYS A 45 -9.77 3.44 -6.24
N PHE A 46 -10.69 2.72 -5.58
CA PHE A 46 -10.44 1.33 -5.19
C PHE A 46 -10.67 0.40 -6.38
N GLY A 47 -10.05 -0.78 -6.35
CA GLY A 47 -10.17 -1.73 -7.45
C GLY A 47 -9.51 -1.24 -8.74
N THR A 48 -8.63 -0.23 -8.66
CA THR A 48 -7.87 0.30 -9.78
C THR A 48 -6.40 0.03 -9.52
N ARG A 49 -5.80 -0.88 -10.30
CA ARG A 49 -4.38 -1.24 -10.20
C ARG A 49 -3.59 -0.45 -11.23
N VAL A 50 -2.45 0.11 -10.84
CA VAL A 50 -1.47 0.66 -11.79
C VAL A 50 -0.68 -0.49 -12.39
N ASP A 51 -0.75 -0.62 -13.71
CA ASP A 51 -0.03 -1.65 -14.45
C ASP A 51 1.25 -1.12 -15.09
N ASP A 52 1.26 0.17 -15.45
CA ASP A 52 2.40 0.80 -16.11
C ASP A 52 2.43 2.34 -15.95
N LEU A 53 3.56 2.98 -16.29
CA LEU A 53 3.71 4.43 -16.40
C LEU A 53 3.43 4.89 -17.83
N HIS A 54 2.74 6.02 -17.97
CA HIS A 54 2.65 6.70 -19.27
C HIS A 54 3.82 7.68 -19.37
N ILE A 55 4.80 7.33 -20.21
CA ILE A 55 6.04 8.10 -20.39
C ILE A 55 6.14 8.57 -21.85
N GLU A 56 6.40 9.86 -22.04
CA GLU A 56 6.70 10.46 -23.34
C GLU A 56 7.90 11.40 -23.18
N ASP A 57 8.85 11.34 -24.12
CA ASP A 57 10.09 12.14 -24.10
C ASP A 57 10.84 12.14 -22.75
N GLY A 58 10.85 10.98 -22.09
CA GLY A 58 11.49 10.80 -20.78
C GLY A 58 10.76 11.43 -19.60
N ARG A 59 9.52 11.90 -19.78
CA ARG A 59 8.68 12.48 -18.74
C ARG A 59 7.48 11.60 -18.44
N VAL A 60 7.17 11.43 -17.16
CA VAL A 60 5.95 10.76 -16.72
C VAL A 60 4.79 11.73 -16.88
N LEU A 61 3.81 11.34 -17.70
CA LEU A 61 2.58 12.10 -17.96
C LEU A 61 1.35 11.49 -17.27
N GLY A 62 1.52 10.34 -16.62
CA GLY A 62 0.42 9.65 -15.97
C GLY A 62 0.68 8.17 -15.73
N VAL A 63 -0.40 7.40 -15.61
CA VAL A 63 -0.38 5.96 -15.34
C VAL A 63 -1.32 5.21 -16.28
N ILE A 64 -0.96 3.97 -16.58
CA ILE A 64 -1.83 2.98 -17.21
C ILE A 64 -2.40 2.11 -16.09
N VAL A 65 -3.72 1.97 -16.06
CA VAL A 65 -4.43 1.25 -15.00
C VAL A 65 -5.36 0.19 -15.57
N SER A 66 -5.62 -0.87 -14.80
CA SER A 66 -6.70 -1.83 -15.03
C SER A 66 -7.58 -1.99 -13.79
N GLU A 67 -8.71 -2.67 -13.95
CA GLU A 67 -9.47 -3.14 -12.80
C GLU A 67 -8.68 -4.22 -12.05
N SER A 68 -8.68 -4.19 -10.72
CA SER A 68 -7.89 -5.13 -9.91
C SER A 68 -8.38 -6.57 -9.99
N ALA A 69 -9.65 -6.77 -10.34
CA ALA A 69 -10.23 -8.10 -10.60
C ALA A 69 -9.83 -8.66 -11.98
N ASP A 70 -9.30 -7.82 -12.87
CA ASP A 70 -8.80 -8.23 -14.18
C ASP A 70 -7.35 -8.73 -14.05
N GLU A 71 -7.23 -10.03 -13.77
CA GLU A 71 -5.95 -10.72 -13.66
C GLU A 71 -5.12 -10.60 -14.95
N TYR A 72 -5.78 -10.61 -16.09
CA TYR A 72 -5.15 -10.61 -17.42
C TYR A 72 -4.94 -9.22 -18.01
N ARG A 73 -5.35 -8.15 -17.31
CA ARG A 73 -5.18 -6.75 -17.75
C ARG A 73 -5.79 -6.47 -19.14
N LEU A 74 -6.87 -7.16 -19.47
CA LEU A 74 -7.51 -7.08 -20.79
C LEU A 74 -8.15 -5.71 -21.04
N ARG A 75 -8.49 -4.98 -19.98
CA ARG A 75 -9.08 -3.64 -20.07
C ARG A 75 -8.20 -2.64 -19.32
N SER A 76 -7.29 -2.00 -20.05
CA SER A 76 -6.45 -0.92 -19.54
C SER A 76 -6.96 0.46 -19.95
N GLN A 77 -6.71 1.45 -19.11
CA GLN A 77 -7.04 2.85 -19.32
C GLN A 77 -5.81 3.72 -19.02
N LYS A 78 -5.58 4.75 -19.82
CA LYS A 78 -4.60 5.82 -19.53
C LYS A 78 -5.27 6.90 -18.67
N LEU A 79 -4.59 7.28 -17.59
CA LEU A 79 -4.97 8.42 -16.75
C LEU A 79 -3.80 9.40 -16.70
N GLU A 80 -4.03 10.63 -17.17
CA GLU A 80 -3.03 11.69 -17.24
C GLU A 80 -2.95 12.49 -15.93
N TYR A 81 -1.73 12.80 -15.50
CA TYR A 81 -1.41 13.55 -14.30
C TYR A 81 -0.08 14.30 -14.45
N ASP A 82 -0.01 15.51 -13.89
CA ASP A 82 1.22 16.32 -13.91
C ASP A 82 2.39 15.71 -13.10
N ALA A 83 2.05 14.86 -12.12
CA ALA A 83 3.03 14.18 -11.26
C ALA A 83 2.48 12.85 -10.74
N VAL A 84 3.36 11.86 -10.58
CA VAL A 84 3.04 10.53 -10.03
C VAL A 84 3.91 10.24 -8.81
N ILE A 85 3.28 9.88 -7.69
CA ILE A 85 3.96 9.48 -6.45
C ILE A 85 3.69 7.99 -6.20
N LEU A 86 4.73 7.17 -6.14
CA LEU A 86 4.62 5.74 -5.87
C LEU A 86 4.76 5.45 -4.37
N ALA A 87 3.62 5.27 -3.69
CA ALA A 87 3.52 4.88 -2.29
C ALA A 87 3.00 3.43 -2.14
N VAL A 88 3.53 2.50 -2.94
CA VAL A 88 2.98 1.15 -3.18
C VAL A 88 3.30 0.11 -2.11
N GLY A 89 4.19 0.44 -1.17
CA GLY A 89 4.66 -0.49 -0.14
C GLY A 89 5.65 -1.54 -0.66
N HIS A 90 6.33 -2.23 0.25
CA HIS A 90 7.47 -3.10 -0.08
C HIS A 90 7.10 -4.40 -0.82
N SER A 91 5.83 -4.80 -0.78
CA SER A 91 5.36 -6.05 -1.38
C SER A 91 4.97 -5.91 -2.86
N ALA A 92 4.96 -4.70 -3.41
CA ALA A 92 4.53 -4.39 -4.79
C ALA A 92 5.59 -4.80 -5.84
N ARG A 93 5.90 -6.10 -5.91
CA ARG A 93 6.93 -6.68 -6.78
C ARG A 93 6.71 -6.36 -8.26
N ASP A 94 5.46 -6.35 -8.69
CA ASP A 94 5.04 -5.99 -10.04
C ASP A 94 5.39 -4.55 -10.41
N ILE A 95 5.21 -3.61 -9.48
CA ILE A 95 5.63 -2.21 -9.68
C ILE A 95 7.15 -2.08 -9.80
N TYR A 96 7.91 -2.79 -8.97
CA TYR A 96 9.39 -2.79 -9.09
C TYR A 96 9.85 -3.39 -10.41
N GLN A 97 9.20 -4.45 -10.89
CA GLN A 97 9.49 -5.02 -12.22
C GLN A 97 9.20 -4.00 -13.33
N MET A 98 8.06 -3.31 -13.27
CA MET A 98 7.72 -2.24 -14.22
C MET A 98 8.73 -1.09 -14.19
N LEU A 99 9.16 -0.65 -13.01
CA LEU A 99 10.19 0.39 -12.88
C LEU A 99 11.52 -0.05 -13.52
N HIS A 100 11.90 -1.31 -13.32
CA HIS A 100 13.07 -1.88 -13.96
C HIS A 100 12.96 -1.89 -15.49
N THR A 101 11.79 -2.22 -16.06
CA THR A 101 11.57 -2.18 -17.50
C THR A 101 11.63 -0.76 -18.10
N HIS A 102 11.36 0.26 -17.29
CA HIS A 102 11.54 1.68 -17.65
C HIS A 102 12.95 2.20 -17.36
N ASN A 103 13.94 1.33 -17.11
CA ASN A 103 15.31 1.69 -16.76
C ASN A 103 15.42 2.65 -15.56
N VAL A 104 14.45 2.62 -14.64
CA VAL A 104 14.56 3.33 -13.37
C VAL A 104 15.58 2.59 -12.51
N GLU A 105 16.55 3.33 -11.97
CA GLU A 105 17.54 2.76 -11.06
C GLU A 105 16.86 2.25 -9.78
N LEU A 106 17.03 0.95 -9.52
CA LEU A 106 16.54 0.30 -8.30
C LEU A 106 17.75 -0.15 -7.49
N VAL A 107 17.95 0.48 -6.33
CA VAL A 107 19.03 0.13 -5.41
C VAL A 107 18.51 -0.85 -4.36
N PRO A 108 19.11 -2.07 -4.24
CA PRO A 108 18.75 -3.02 -3.20
C PRO A 108 18.92 -2.42 -1.81
N LYS A 109 17.97 -2.68 -0.92
CA LYS A 109 18.06 -2.34 0.49
C LYS A 109 18.07 -3.62 1.31
N ASP A 110 19.02 -3.74 2.22
CA ASP A 110 19.09 -4.87 3.14
C ASP A 110 17.81 -4.97 3.99
N PHE A 111 17.25 -6.18 4.09
CA PHE A 111 16.05 -6.43 4.89
C PHE A 111 16.15 -7.77 5.64
N ALA A 112 15.48 -7.84 6.80
CA ALA A 112 15.40 -9.06 7.59
C ALA A 112 14.27 -9.96 7.10
N VAL A 113 14.56 -11.24 6.83
CA VAL A 113 13.56 -12.28 6.54
C VAL A 113 13.21 -12.99 7.84
N LEU A 114 11.99 -12.78 8.36
CA LEU A 114 11.51 -13.44 9.59
C LEU A 114 10.74 -14.71 9.23
N GLY A 115 11.27 -15.88 9.58
CA GLY A 115 10.56 -17.16 9.50
C GLY A 115 9.75 -17.43 10.78
N LYS A 116 8.50 -17.84 10.66
CA LYS A 116 7.68 -18.28 11.80
C LYS A 116 7.85 -19.79 11.97
N MET A 117 8.63 -20.22 12.95
CA MET A 117 8.75 -21.62 13.35
C MET A 117 7.70 -21.93 14.41
N SER A 118 6.76 -22.83 14.12
CA SER A 118 5.81 -23.36 15.11
C SER A 118 6.13 -24.83 15.36
N LEU A 119 6.40 -25.20 16.62
CA LEU A 119 6.55 -26.60 17.02
C LEU A 119 5.15 -27.25 17.06
N ILE A 120 4.91 -28.23 16.19
CA ILE A 120 3.76 -29.12 16.30
C ILE A 120 4.08 -30.20 17.33
N ASN A 121 3.49 -30.09 18.53
CA ASN A 121 3.52 -31.20 19.49
C ASN A 121 2.59 -32.30 18.97
N GLY A 122 3.16 -33.36 18.41
CA GLY A 122 2.44 -34.60 18.10
C GLY A 122 1.90 -35.27 19.37
N PRO A 123 0.87 -36.13 19.26
CA PRO A 123 0.28 -36.79 20.42
C PRO A 123 1.33 -37.64 21.14
N ASN A 124 1.43 -37.43 22.46
CA ASN A 124 2.29 -38.19 23.36
C ASN A 124 1.85 -39.67 23.39
N PRO A 125 2.67 -40.64 22.94
CA PRO A 125 2.25 -42.05 22.81
C PRO A 125 2.25 -42.83 24.12
N LEU A 126 2.18 -42.17 25.28
CA LEU A 126 2.16 -42.80 26.59
C LEU A 126 0.93 -42.38 27.40
N LYS A 127 -0.22 -43.01 27.09
CA LYS A 127 -1.30 -43.31 28.03
C LYS A 127 -1.94 -44.63 27.65
#